data_AF-A0A952BEQ1-F1
#
_entry.id   AF-A0A952BEQ1-F1
#
_cell.length_a   1.000
_cell.length_b   1.000
_cell.length_c   1.000
_cell.angle_alpha   90.00
_cell.angle_beta   90.00
_cell.angle_gamma   90.00
#
_symmetry.space_group_name_H-M   'P 1'
#
loop_
_entity.id
_entity.type
_entity.pdbx_description
1 polymer ?
#
loop_
_entity_poly.entity_id
_entity_poly.type
_entity_poly.pdbx_seq_one_letter_code
_entity_poly.pdbx_strand_id
1 'polypeptide(L)'
;MSSESKKLTQVTSVVRGLLSQPTDDADNPFEHIILRTLSSGEAVSFASSAKNADAGQYPEPLVKSDNPPLFLSDTESDKLRDSISKYAKQYKDNPSIVCLKDLGILYVEQSESDSTLPLKNKVAVVTGAAGAIGYGICQGLLESGCRVAATDLAGKKLDDFGAELDKSWPGRVISPAIDVTDEDSISRGFETIIETWGGIDILVVNAGIPMVSHLIDMDIETFRKLEKVNIEGAMLTLSAIGRHFISQGIGGDVIVISTKNVPSPGAGFGGYSATKAACHQLGRIASLELAQYGVRVNMVAPDAVFEQGKYKSGLWQEIGPDRMKARGLDEKQLQEYYQNRNLLKAKVTGRHVANAVLFFATRQTPTTGATIPVDGGLPDATPR
;
A
#
# COMPACT_ATOMS: atom_id res chain seq x y z
N MET A 1 2.74 11.95 -18.52
CA MET A 1 2.91 13.05 -17.54
C MET A 1 4.06 13.94 -18.00
N SER A 2 4.02 15.24 -17.68
CA SER A 2 5.11 16.18 -17.98
C SER A 2 6.29 15.98 -17.02
N SER A 3 7.47 16.49 -17.38
CA SER A 3 8.66 16.49 -16.51
C SER A 3 8.43 17.24 -15.19
N GLU A 4 7.54 18.22 -15.18
CA GLU A 4 7.24 19.07 -14.02
C GLU A 4 6.40 18.32 -12.99
N SER A 5 5.42 17.52 -13.42
CA SER A 5 4.60 16.71 -12.51
C SER A 5 5.45 15.66 -11.79
N LYS A 6 6.37 14.98 -12.48
CA LYS A 6 7.34 14.08 -11.82
C LYS A 6 8.21 14.78 -10.78
N LYS A 7 8.70 15.98 -11.10
CA LYS A 7 9.50 16.78 -10.17
C LYS A 7 8.68 17.19 -8.94
N LEU A 8 7.42 17.60 -9.15
CA LEU A 8 6.50 17.93 -8.08
C LEU A 8 6.29 16.73 -7.15
N THR A 9 5.98 15.54 -7.68
CA THR A 9 5.81 14.32 -6.88
C THR A 9 7.03 14.00 -6.00
N GLN A 10 8.24 14.10 -6.57
CA GLN A 10 9.48 13.85 -5.83
C GLN A 10 9.63 14.83 -4.65
N VAL A 11 9.39 16.11 -4.91
CA VAL A 11 9.46 17.17 -3.89
C VAL A 11 8.36 16.99 -2.84
N THR A 12 7.13 16.65 -3.24
CA THR A 12 5.99 16.43 -2.34
C THR A 12 6.32 15.40 -1.26
N SER A 13 6.97 14.29 -1.64
CA SER A 13 7.34 13.23 -0.68
C SER A 13 8.32 13.73 0.38
N VAL A 14 9.32 14.50 -0.04
CA VAL A 14 10.33 15.11 0.84
C VAL A 14 9.68 16.16 1.75
N VAL A 15 8.85 17.04 1.18
CA VAL A 15 8.13 18.07 1.95
C VAL A 15 7.22 17.43 2.98
N ARG A 16 6.45 16.40 2.62
CA ARG A 16 5.61 15.67 3.57
C ARG A 16 6.43 15.16 4.76
N GLY A 17 7.56 14.52 4.49
CA GLY A 17 8.48 14.03 5.52
C GLY A 17 9.00 15.12 6.45
N LEU A 18 9.37 16.28 5.89
CA LEU A 18 9.86 17.43 6.64
C LEU A 18 8.77 18.13 7.47
N LEU A 19 7.51 18.01 7.07
CA LEU A 19 6.37 18.57 7.79
C LEU A 19 5.82 17.64 8.88
N SER A 20 6.12 16.34 8.82
CA SER A 20 5.78 15.37 9.85
C SER A 20 6.54 15.63 11.16
N GLN A 21 5.81 15.89 12.23
CA GLN A 21 6.40 16.17 13.55
C GLN A 21 6.88 14.88 14.23
N PRO A 22 8.02 14.89 14.92
CA PRO A 22 8.43 13.76 15.76
C PRO A 22 7.43 13.53 16.90
N THR A 23 7.30 12.28 17.34
CA THR A 23 6.52 11.92 18.53
C THR A 23 7.41 11.33 19.63
N ASP A 24 6.87 11.19 20.84
CA ASP A 24 7.51 10.45 21.93
C ASP A 24 7.26 8.93 21.85
N ASP A 25 6.50 8.45 20.85
CA ASP A 25 6.22 7.04 20.62
C ASP A 25 7.29 6.43 19.69
N ALA A 26 8.16 5.59 20.25
CA ALA A 26 9.21 4.90 19.49
C ALA A 26 8.65 3.96 18.39
N ASP A 27 7.42 3.47 18.54
CA ASP A 27 6.75 2.68 17.52
C ASP A 27 6.19 3.56 16.40
N ASN A 28 5.79 4.80 16.67
CA ASN A 28 5.31 5.76 15.67
C ASN A 28 6.07 7.08 15.76
N PRO A 29 7.36 7.11 15.36
CA PRO A 29 8.27 8.22 15.65
C PRO A 29 7.88 9.54 14.99
N PHE A 30 6.92 9.53 14.06
CA PHE A 30 6.44 10.71 13.36
C PHE A 30 4.91 10.73 13.29
N GLU A 31 4.33 11.92 13.42
CA GLU A 31 2.95 12.18 13.09
C GLU A 31 2.73 12.08 11.58
N HIS A 32 1.71 11.32 11.18
CA HIS A 32 1.36 11.19 9.78
C HIS A 32 0.38 12.29 9.39
N ILE A 33 0.76 13.01 8.33
CA ILE A 33 -0.07 14.04 7.73
C ILE A 33 -0.50 13.62 6.34
N ILE A 34 -1.56 14.26 5.87
CA ILE A 34 -1.94 14.24 4.48
C ILE A 34 -1.50 15.56 3.87
N LEU A 35 -0.73 15.47 2.80
CA LEU A 35 -0.33 16.62 2.01
C LEU A 35 -1.02 16.57 0.66
N ARG A 36 -1.93 17.50 0.40
CA ARG A 36 -2.64 17.64 -0.87
C ARG A 36 -1.82 18.51 -1.82
N THR A 37 -1.94 18.22 -3.11
CA THR A 37 -1.24 18.93 -4.18
C THR A 37 -2.23 19.67 -5.07
N LEU A 38 -1.95 20.94 -5.38
CA LEU A 38 -2.61 21.70 -6.45
C LEU A 38 -1.56 22.01 -7.53
N SER A 39 -1.74 21.40 -8.70
CA SER A 39 -0.85 21.52 -9.86
C SER A 39 -1.52 22.16 -11.08
N SER A 40 -2.67 22.81 -10.89
CA SER A 40 -3.35 23.55 -11.97
C SER A 40 -2.52 24.76 -12.41
N GLY A 41 -2.69 25.21 -13.66
CA GLY A 41 -1.98 26.40 -14.16
C GLY A 41 -2.24 27.65 -13.31
N GLU A 42 -3.43 27.76 -12.72
CA GLU A 42 -3.75 28.80 -11.74
C GLU A 42 -2.89 28.66 -10.48
N ALA A 43 -2.84 27.48 -9.86
CA ALA A 43 -2.01 27.23 -8.67
C ALA A 43 -0.51 27.47 -8.94
N VAL A 44 -0.03 27.12 -10.13
CA VAL A 44 1.34 27.42 -10.57
C VAL A 44 1.55 28.93 -10.70
N SER A 45 0.63 29.64 -11.34
CA SER A 45 0.68 31.11 -11.46
C SER A 45 0.72 31.80 -10.09
N PHE A 46 -0.10 31.35 -9.14
CA PHE A 46 -0.09 31.84 -7.78
C PHE A 46 1.25 31.60 -7.08
N ALA A 47 1.78 30.38 -7.16
CA ALA A 47 3.08 30.02 -6.58
C ALA A 47 4.24 30.84 -7.19
N SER A 48 4.10 31.32 -8.43
CA SER A 48 5.10 32.14 -9.13
C SER A 48 4.90 33.67 -8.94
N SER A 49 3.76 34.11 -8.42
CA SER A 49 3.47 35.54 -8.23
C SER A 49 4.10 36.08 -6.94
N ALA A 50 4.82 37.20 -7.03
CA ALA A 50 5.41 37.88 -5.87
C ALA A 50 4.36 38.63 -4.99
N LYS A 51 3.06 38.43 -5.22
CA LYS A 51 1.97 39.18 -4.59
C LYS A 51 0.86 38.27 -4.07
N ASN A 52 0.73 38.28 -2.75
CA ASN A 52 -0.37 37.75 -1.92
C ASN A 52 -1.78 38.32 -2.23
N ALA A 53 -1.99 39.07 -3.32
CA ALA A 53 -3.14 39.97 -3.51
C ALA A 53 -4.34 39.35 -4.23
N ASP A 54 -4.16 38.27 -5.00
CA ASP A 54 -5.25 37.56 -5.70
C ASP A 54 -5.81 36.39 -4.88
N ALA A 55 -5.76 36.52 -3.56
CA ALA A 55 -6.08 35.45 -2.62
C ALA A 55 -7.56 34.98 -2.69
N GLY A 56 -8.47 35.78 -3.25
CA GLY A 56 -9.88 35.40 -3.39
C GLY A 56 -10.18 34.26 -4.38
N GLN A 57 -9.19 33.80 -5.15
CA GLN A 57 -9.35 32.70 -6.12
C GLN A 57 -9.01 31.31 -5.55
N TYR A 58 -8.49 31.23 -4.33
CA TYR A 58 -7.99 29.97 -3.75
C TYR A 58 -8.80 29.57 -2.51
N PRO A 59 -8.92 28.25 -2.21
CA PRO A 59 -9.58 27.74 -1.01
C PRO A 59 -9.23 28.53 0.25
N GLU A 60 -10.22 28.77 1.12
CA GLU A 60 -10.04 29.56 2.35
C GLU A 60 -8.82 29.15 3.22
N PRO A 61 -8.46 27.86 3.36
CA PRO A 61 -7.24 27.45 4.05
C PRO A 61 -5.97 28.12 3.49
N LEU A 62 -5.91 28.39 2.18
CA LEU A 62 -4.76 28.99 1.47
C LEU A 62 -4.60 30.50 1.69
N VAL A 63 -5.57 31.14 2.33
CA VAL A 63 -5.75 32.61 2.33
C VAL A 63 -5.91 33.17 3.73
N LYS A 64 -6.48 32.39 4.65
CA LYS A 64 -6.68 32.77 6.06
C LYS A 64 -6.09 31.70 6.97
N SER A 65 -4.86 31.93 7.39
CA SER A 65 -4.21 31.18 8.46
C SER A 65 -3.45 32.15 9.34
N ASP A 66 -3.37 31.85 10.64
CA ASP A 66 -2.50 32.56 11.59
C ASP A 66 -1.02 32.47 11.18
N ASN A 67 -0.69 31.51 10.30
CA ASN A 67 0.63 31.23 9.77
C ASN A 67 0.64 31.45 8.22
N PRO A 68 1.46 32.37 7.68
CA PRO A 68 1.48 32.66 6.25
C PRO A 68 2.08 31.51 5.42
N PRO A 69 1.74 31.32 4.14
CA PRO A 69 2.34 30.28 3.31
C PRO A 69 3.88 30.38 3.23
N LEU A 70 4.57 29.23 3.18
CA LEU A 70 6.01 29.17 2.92
C LEU A 70 6.28 29.14 1.42
N PHE A 71 6.95 30.17 0.89
CA PHE A 71 7.32 30.25 -0.52
C PHE A 71 8.76 29.77 -0.73
N LEU A 72 8.94 28.83 -1.67
CA LEU A 72 10.23 28.21 -1.98
C LEU A 72 10.47 28.24 -3.49
N SER A 73 11.66 28.71 -3.89
CA SER A 73 12.13 28.64 -5.28
C SER A 73 13.10 27.48 -5.52
N ASP A 74 13.64 26.91 -4.45
CA ASP A 74 14.59 25.81 -4.49
C ASP A 74 13.89 24.54 -4.00
N THR A 75 14.19 23.43 -4.68
CA THR A 75 13.58 22.12 -4.48
C THR A 75 14.60 21.07 -4.03
N GLU A 76 15.86 21.46 -3.83
CA GLU A 76 16.88 20.60 -3.25
C GLU A 76 16.54 20.28 -1.78
N SER A 77 16.67 19.00 -1.40
CA SER A 77 16.22 18.50 -0.09
C SER A 77 16.80 19.26 1.10
N ASP A 78 18.07 19.67 1.05
CA ASP A 78 18.70 20.41 2.14
C ASP A 78 18.16 21.84 2.25
N LYS A 79 17.83 22.48 1.12
CA LYS A 79 17.23 23.82 1.10
C LYS A 79 15.79 23.80 1.58
N LEU A 80 15.03 22.76 1.22
CA LEU A 80 13.70 22.52 1.76
C LEU A 80 13.76 22.37 3.29
N ARG A 81 14.66 21.53 3.80
CA ARG A 81 14.86 21.31 5.25
C ARG A 81 15.21 22.59 5.99
N ASP A 82 16.17 23.36 5.48
CA ASP A 82 16.59 24.62 6.07
C ASP A 82 15.44 25.64 6.12
N SER A 83 14.64 25.72 5.05
CA SER A 83 13.57 26.70 4.93
C SER A 83 12.39 26.37 5.83
N ILE A 84 11.98 25.10 5.88
CA ILE A 84 10.94 24.61 6.81
C ILE A 84 11.41 24.80 8.26
N SER A 85 12.67 24.48 8.57
CA SER A 85 13.23 24.68 9.92
C SER A 85 13.26 26.15 10.35
N LYS A 86 13.60 27.07 9.44
CA LYS A 86 13.56 28.52 9.71
C LYS A 86 12.14 29.01 9.92
N TYR A 87 11.21 28.54 9.10
CA TYR A 87 9.78 28.84 9.24
C TYR A 87 9.27 28.40 10.61
N ALA A 88 9.52 27.14 10.99
CA ALA A 88 9.07 26.58 12.26
C ALA A 88 9.62 27.35 13.48
N LYS A 89 10.87 27.85 13.41
CA LYS A 89 11.44 28.70 14.46
C LYS A 89 10.78 30.08 14.53
N GLN A 90 10.43 30.65 13.40
CA GLN A 90 9.83 31.99 13.32
C GLN A 90 8.37 32.00 13.78
N TYR A 91 7.59 31.03 13.34
CA TYR A 91 6.14 30.96 13.59
C TYR A 91 5.76 29.99 14.72
N LYS A 92 6.75 29.29 15.31
CA LYS A 92 6.58 28.26 16.35
C LYS A 92 5.68 27.08 15.92
N ASP A 93 5.54 26.86 14.63
CA ASP A 93 4.76 25.78 14.03
C ASP A 93 5.22 25.51 12.59
N ASN A 94 4.99 24.31 12.07
CA ASN A 94 5.29 23.96 10.69
C ASN A 94 4.33 24.69 9.71
N PRO A 95 4.78 24.97 8.47
CA PRO A 95 3.91 25.58 7.48
C PRO A 95 2.81 24.58 7.09
N SER A 96 1.56 25.00 7.22
CA SER A 96 0.41 24.25 6.70
C SER A 96 0.32 24.32 5.18
N ILE A 97 1.01 25.26 4.55
CA ILE A 97 1.01 25.53 3.10
C ILE A 97 2.42 25.83 2.63
N VAL A 98 2.84 25.14 1.57
CA VAL A 98 4.12 25.32 0.90
C VAL A 98 3.87 25.61 -0.58
N CYS A 99 4.28 26.79 -1.04
CA CYS A 99 4.20 27.23 -2.43
C CYS A 99 5.55 26.99 -3.10
N LEU A 100 5.59 26.09 -4.08
CA LEU A 100 6.78 25.76 -4.86
C LEU A 100 6.74 26.51 -6.18
N LYS A 101 7.68 27.44 -6.36
CA LYS A 101 7.78 28.27 -7.56
C LYS A 101 7.78 27.42 -8.82
N ASP A 102 6.94 27.77 -9.79
CA ASP A 102 6.79 27.11 -11.09
C ASP A 102 6.37 25.62 -11.03
N LEU A 103 5.99 25.11 -9.86
CA LEU A 103 5.60 23.69 -9.68
C LEU A 103 4.17 23.52 -9.14
N GLY A 104 3.79 24.29 -8.11
CA GLY A 104 2.43 24.19 -7.53
C GLY A 104 2.40 24.45 -6.03
N ILE A 105 1.25 24.12 -5.43
CA ILE A 105 0.97 24.37 -4.01
C ILE A 105 0.77 23.04 -3.30
N LEU A 106 1.41 22.88 -2.14
CA LEU A 106 1.22 21.77 -1.22
C LEU A 106 0.53 22.29 0.04
N TYR A 107 -0.49 21.59 0.53
CA TYR A 107 -1.16 21.99 1.77
C TYR A 107 -1.56 20.80 2.62
N VAL A 108 -1.44 20.95 3.94
CA VAL A 108 -1.81 19.94 4.92
C VAL A 108 -3.32 19.90 5.03
N GLU A 109 -3.93 18.73 4.79
CA GLU A 109 -5.36 18.57 4.99
C GLU A 109 -5.69 18.62 6.48
N GLN A 110 -6.66 19.46 6.85
CA GLN A 110 -7.15 19.53 8.22
C GLN A 110 -7.72 18.17 8.62
N SER A 111 -7.10 17.58 9.63
CA SER A 111 -7.54 16.29 10.15
C SER A 111 -8.76 16.47 11.04
N GLU A 112 -9.75 15.58 10.95
CA GLU A 112 -10.88 15.56 11.89
C GLU A 112 -10.35 15.39 13.32
N SER A 113 -10.53 16.40 14.18
CA SER A 113 -9.82 16.55 15.46
C SER A 113 -10.04 15.39 16.45
N ASP A 114 -11.10 14.60 16.30
CA ASP A 114 -11.58 13.67 17.33
C ASP A 114 -11.42 12.18 16.97
N SER A 115 -10.84 11.84 15.82
CA SER A 115 -10.68 10.43 15.43
C SER A 115 -9.50 9.76 16.16
N THR A 116 -9.81 8.76 16.98
CA THR A 116 -8.87 7.91 17.74
C THR A 116 -8.43 6.65 16.96
N LEU A 117 -8.67 6.64 15.64
CA LEU A 117 -8.38 5.47 14.81
C LEU A 117 -6.87 5.24 14.66
N PRO A 118 -6.39 3.99 14.77
CA PRO A 118 -4.97 3.69 14.95
C PRO A 118 -4.09 3.99 13.73
N LEU A 119 -4.68 4.04 12.52
CA LEU A 119 -3.96 4.33 11.27
C LEU A 119 -4.47 5.60 10.58
N LYS A 120 -5.06 6.52 11.36
CA LYS A 120 -5.50 7.83 10.90
C LYS A 120 -4.38 8.54 10.14
N ASN A 121 -4.75 9.22 9.04
CA ASN A 121 -3.86 9.95 8.14
C ASN A 121 -2.74 9.13 7.49
N LYS A 122 -2.70 7.79 7.67
CA LYS A 122 -1.78 6.94 6.93
C LYS A 122 -2.34 6.61 5.54
N VAL A 123 -1.46 6.56 4.55
CA VAL A 123 -1.77 6.17 3.18
C VAL A 123 -1.30 4.74 2.95
N ALA A 124 -2.21 3.87 2.54
CA ALA A 124 -1.92 2.47 2.25
C ALA A 124 -2.13 2.16 0.76
N VAL A 125 -1.22 1.40 0.18
CA VAL A 125 -1.32 0.86 -1.17
C VAL A 125 -1.51 -0.65 -1.10
N VAL A 126 -2.50 -1.18 -1.79
CA VAL A 126 -2.75 -2.63 -1.86
C VAL A 126 -2.70 -3.06 -3.32
N THR A 127 -1.70 -3.85 -3.70
CA THR A 127 -1.58 -4.37 -5.08
C THR A 127 -2.46 -5.60 -5.31
N GLY A 128 -3.02 -5.76 -6.51
CA GLY A 128 -3.95 -6.86 -6.80
C GLY A 128 -5.19 -6.83 -5.90
N ALA A 129 -5.68 -5.63 -5.58
CA ALA A 129 -6.71 -5.42 -4.56
C ALA A 129 -8.06 -6.04 -4.94
N ALA A 130 -8.37 -6.17 -6.23
CA ALA A 130 -9.71 -6.54 -6.71
C ALA A 130 -10.00 -8.05 -6.59
N GLY A 131 -9.78 -8.64 -5.42
CA GLY A 131 -10.09 -10.02 -5.09
C GLY A 131 -10.43 -10.19 -3.61
N ALA A 132 -10.79 -11.40 -3.19
CA ALA A 132 -11.24 -11.68 -1.83
C ALA A 132 -10.29 -11.19 -0.72
N ILE A 133 -8.98 -11.46 -0.85
CA ILE A 133 -7.98 -11.04 0.14
C ILE A 133 -7.81 -9.52 0.11
N GLY A 134 -7.58 -8.95 -1.07
CA GLY A 134 -7.41 -7.51 -1.25
C GLY A 134 -8.59 -6.71 -0.73
N TYR A 135 -9.82 -7.15 -1.00
CA TYR A 135 -11.04 -6.53 -0.46
C TYR A 135 -11.05 -6.49 1.06
N GLY A 136 -10.76 -7.62 1.72
CA GLY A 136 -10.69 -7.68 3.18
C GLY A 136 -9.64 -6.72 3.75
N ILE A 137 -8.46 -6.68 3.13
CA ILE A 137 -7.35 -5.82 3.55
C ILE A 137 -7.71 -4.34 3.38
N CYS A 138 -8.22 -3.94 2.21
CA CYS A 138 -8.68 -2.57 1.95
C CYS A 138 -9.74 -2.15 2.98
N GLN A 139 -10.72 -3.03 3.24
CA GLN A 139 -11.77 -2.76 4.21
C GLN A 139 -11.20 -2.54 5.63
N GLY A 140 -10.32 -3.41 6.10
CA GLY A 140 -9.72 -3.29 7.42
C GLY A 140 -8.85 -2.03 7.59
N LEU A 141 -8.09 -1.65 6.55
CA LEU A 141 -7.30 -0.42 6.54
C LEU A 141 -8.19 0.83 6.56
N LEU A 142 -9.27 0.85 5.78
CA LEU A 142 -10.26 1.93 5.77
C LEU A 142 -10.99 2.04 7.12
N GLU A 143 -11.41 0.93 7.72
CA GLU A 143 -12.01 0.94 9.07
C GLU A 143 -11.02 1.45 10.14
N SER A 144 -9.72 1.25 9.93
CA SER A 144 -8.65 1.69 10.84
C SER A 144 -8.17 3.13 10.63
N GLY A 145 -8.76 3.88 9.69
CA GLY A 145 -8.45 5.29 9.47
C GLY A 145 -7.53 5.62 8.28
N CYS A 146 -7.05 4.61 7.53
CA CYS A 146 -6.18 4.86 6.37
C CYS A 146 -6.91 5.49 5.19
N ARG A 147 -6.16 6.18 4.33
CA ARG A 147 -6.55 6.29 2.92
C ARG A 147 -5.98 5.13 2.15
N VAL A 148 -6.74 4.59 1.20
CA VAL A 148 -6.37 3.34 0.51
C VAL A 148 -6.35 3.55 -0.99
N ALA A 149 -5.17 3.35 -1.58
CA ALA A 149 -5.01 3.14 -3.00
C ALA A 149 -5.16 1.64 -3.30
N ALA A 150 -6.35 1.25 -3.75
CA ALA A 150 -6.63 -0.11 -4.16
C ALA A 150 -6.25 -0.29 -5.62
N THR A 151 -5.18 -1.01 -5.91
CA THR A 151 -4.62 -1.09 -7.27
C THR A 151 -4.73 -2.49 -7.84
N ASP A 152 -4.96 -2.58 -9.15
CA ASP A 152 -5.00 -3.83 -9.92
C ASP A 152 -4.74 -3.48 -11.39
N LEU A 153 -4.84 -4.46 -12.28
CA LEU A 153 -4.84 -4.21 -13.72
C LEU A 153 -6.02 -3.32 -14.12
N ALA A 154 -5.79 -2.47 -15.12
CA ALA A 154 -6.81 -1.56 -15.65
C ALA A 154 -8.05 -2.33 -16.16
N GLY A 155 -9.22 -1.76 -15.91
CA GLY A 155 -10.49 -2.23 -16.47
C GLY A 155 -11.62 -2.29 -15.46
N LYS A 156 -12.79 -2.72 -15.94
CA LYS A 156 -14.07 -2.65 -15.22
C LYS A 156 -14.02 -3.24 -13.81
N LYS A 157 -13.24 -4.31 -13.61
CA LYS A 157 -13.10 -4.97 -12.31
C LYS A 157 -12.53 -4.04 -11.24
N LEU A 158 -11.50 -3.27 -11.60
CA LEU A 158 -10.87 -2.28 -10.72
C LEU A 158 -11.81 -1.07 -10.52
N ASP A 159 -12.44 -0.61 -11.60
CA ASP A 159 -13.35 0.55 -11.55
C ASP A 159 -14.55 0.28 -10.62
N ASP A 160 -15.21 -0.87 -10.79
CA ASP A 160 -16.34 -1.29 -9.95
C ASP A 160 -15.90 -1.48 -8.49
N PHE A 161 -14.70 -2.03 -8.27
CA PHE A 161 -14.13 -2.26 -6.95
C PHE A 161 -13.88 -0.95 -6.21
N GLY A 162 -13.20 -0.01 -6.86
CA GLY A 162 -12.93 1.32 -6.32
C GLY A 162 -14.21 2.09 -6.02
N ALA A 163 -15.16 2.09 -6.96
CA ALA A 163 -16.43 2.79 -6.81
C ALA A 163 -17.29 2.22 -5.66
N GLU A 164 -17.21 0.92 -5.38
CA GLU A 164 -17.88 0.34 -4.23
C GLU A 164 -17.24 0.75 -2.91
N LEU A 165 -15.91 0.66 -2.80
CA LEU A 165 -15.23 1.08 -1.58
C LEU A 165 -15.43 2.58 -1.32
N ASP A 166 -15.36 3.42 -2.34
CA ASP A 166 -15.56 4.86 -2.20
C ASP A 166 -17.00 5.20 -1.74
N LYS A 167 -18.02 4.43 -2.13
CA LYS A 167 -19.39 4.61 -1.59
C LYS A 167 -19.45 4.46 -0.06
N SER A 168 -18.65 3.57 0.50
CA SER A 168 -18.61 3.31 1.95
C SER A 168 -17.59 4.19 2.68
N TRP A 169 -16.55 4.66 1.99
CA TRP A 169 -15.52 5.56 2.53
C TRP A 169 -15.21 6.72 1.57
N PRO A 170 -16.16 7.66 1.38
CA PRO A 170 -16.03 8.72 0.38
C PRO A 170 -14.74 9.53 0.54
N GLY A 171 -13.99 9.71 -0.56
CA GLY A 171 -12.79 10.54 -0.59
C GLY A 171 -11.56 9.92 0.10
N ARG A 172 -11.67 8.68 0.58
CA ARG A 172 -10.56 7.92 1.20
C ARG A 172 -10.04 6.79 0.34
N VAL A 173 -10.60 6.60 -0.85
CA VAL A 173 -10.23 5.53 -1.78
C VAL A 173 -9.86 6.14 -3.13
N ILE A 174 -8.77 5.65 -3.72
CA ILE A 174 -8.48 5.80 -5.15
C ILE A 174 -8.10 4.44 -5.72
N SER A 175 -8.26 4.29 -7.03
CA SER A 175 -7.97 3.02 -7.71
C SER A 175 -7.11 3.20 -8.97
N PRO A 176 -5.85 3.67 -8.83
CA PRO A 176 -4.95 3.75 -9.96
C PRO A 176 -4.64 2.34 -10.49
N ALA A 177 -4.66 2.19 -11.80
CA ALA A 177 -4.24 0.95 -12.45
C ALA A 177 -2.72 0.76 -12.29
N ILE A 178 -2.31 -0.39 -11.77
CA ILE A 178 -0.90 -0.79 -11.64
C ILE A 178 -0.76 -2.21 -12.15
N ASP A 179 -0.07 -2.37 -13.28
CA ASP A 179 0.55 -3.64 -13.65
C ASP A 179 1.88 -3.77 -12.91
N VAL A 180 1.95 -4.69 -11.95
CA VAL A 180 3.17 -4.89 -11.16
C VAL A 180 4.34 -5.40 -12.00
N THR A 181 4.11 -5.86 -13.23
CA THR A 181 5.15 -6.35 -14.14
C THR A 181 5.74 -5.26 -15.04
N ASP A 182 5.27 -4.01 -14.89
CA ASP A 182 5.74 -2.82 -15.60
C ASP A 182 6.22 -1.77 -14.59
N GLU A 183 7.53 -1.52 -14.54
CA GLU A 183 8.14 -0.53 -13.65
C GLU A 183 7.59 0.89 -13.88
N ASP A 184 7.28 1.25 -15.12
CA ASP A 184 6.69 2.54 -15.41
C ASP A 184 5.23 2.59 -14.95
N SER A 185 4.50 1.48 -14.97
CA SER A 185 3.14 1.40 -14.41
C SER A 185 3.15 1.57 -12.90
N ILE A 186 4.09 0.93 -12.19
CA ILE A 186 4.26 1.12 -10.74
C ILE A 186 4.58 2.58 -10.45
N SER A 187 5.54 3.16 -11.18
CA SER A 187 5.97 4.54 -10.99
C SER A 187 4.80 5.52 -11.18
N ARG A 188 4.05 5.43 -12.28
CA ARG A 188 2.86 6.28 -12.52
C ARG A 188 1.78 6.12 -11.45
N GLY A 189 1.55 4.89 -11.00
CA GLY A 189 0.59 4.60 -9.94
C GLY A 189 0.99 5.25 -8.61
N PHE A 190 2.24 5.11 -8.21
CA PHE A 190 2.78 5.74 -7.00
C PHE A 190 2.78 7.26 -7.12
N GLU A 191 3.14 7.80 -8.28
CA GLU A 191 3.07 9.24 -8.56
C GLU A 191 1.64 9.77 -8.35
N THR A 192 0.62 9.06 -8.88
CA THR A 192 -0.80 9.42 -8.67
C THR A 192 -1.16 9.46 -7.18
N ILE A 193 -0.69 8.48 -6.39
CA ILE A 193 -0.97 8.39 -4.96
C ILE A 193 -0.31 9.55 -4.20
N ILE A 194 0.95 9.84 -4.51
CA ILE A 194 1.72 10.91 -3.88
C ILE A 194 1.17 12.29 -4.28
N GLU A 195 0.78 12.50 -5.53
CA GLU A 195 0.09 13.73 -5.94
C GLU A 195 -1.21 13.93 -5.15
N THR A 196 -1.94 12.83 -4.90
CA THR A 196 -3.25 12.88 -4.23
C THR A 196 -3.15 13.09 -2.71
N TRP A 197 -2.21 12.44 -2.03
CA TRP A 197 -2.14 12.37 -0.56
C TRP A 197 -0.77 12.67 0.05
N GLY A 198 0.23 12.91 -0.78
CA GLY A 198 1.54 13.42 -0.37
C GLY A 198 2.60 12.37 -0.15
N GLY A 199 2.21 11.10 -0.01
CA GLY A 199 3.13 10.02 0.32
C GLY A 199 2.42 8.68 0.46
N ILE A 200 3.18 7.67 0.85
CA ILE A 200 2.74 6.31 1.14
C ILE A 200 3.36 5.93 2.49
N ASP A 201 2.57 5.34 3.38
CA ASP A 201 3.03 4.88 4.69
C ASP A 201 3.01 3.35 4.80
N ILE A 202 2.07 2.71 4.09
CA ILE A 202 1.86 1.25 4.12
C ILE A 202 1.83 0.72 2.70
N LEU A 203 2.61 -0.32 2.40
CA LEU A 203 2.47 -1.11 1.18
C LEU A 203 2.06 -2.55 1.53
N VAL A 204 1.01 -3.02 0.90
CA VAL A 204 0.63 -4.44 0.91
C VAL A 204 0.92 -5.04 -0.47
N VAL A 205 1.96 -5.88 -0.54
CA VAL A 205 2.31 -6.65 -1.73
C VAL A 205 1.39 -7.87 -1.79
N ASN A 206 0.23 -7.70 -2.43
CA ASN A 206 -0.82 -8.72 -2.49
C ASN A 206 -1.02 -9.31 -3.90
N ALA A 207 -0.60 -8.61 -4.96
CA ALA A 207 -0.69 -9.10 -6.32
C ALA A 207 -0.01 -10.47 -6.49
N GLY A 208 -0.65 -11.35 -7.25
CA GLY A 208 -0.12 -12.67 -7.60
C GLY A 208 -1.12 -13.52 -8.37
N ILE A 209 -0.60 -14.44 -9.17
CA ILE A 209 -1.39 -15.38 -9.98
C ILE A 209 -1.10 -16.84 -9.59
N PRO A 210 -2.12 -17.71 -9.62
CA PRO A 210 -1.97 -19.14 -9.35
C PRO A 210 -1.41 -19.89 -10.57
N MET A 211 -1.02 -21.14 -10.37
CA MET A 211 -0.88 -22.13 -11.44
C MET A 211 -1.07 -23.53 -10.84
N VAL A 212 -1.84 -24.35 -11.53
CA VAL A 212 -1.92 -25.80 -11.26
C VAL A 212 -1.13 -26.52 -12.33
N SER A 213 -0.03 -27.16 -11.95
CA SER A 213 0.77 -27.96 -12.85
C SER A 213 1.70 -28.91 -12.07
N HIS A 214 1.79 -30.15 -12.55
CA HIS A 214 2.82 -31.09 -12.11
C HIS A 214 4.15 -30.74 -12.75
N LEU A 215 5.27 -30.98 -12.05
CA LEU A 215 6.61 -30.62 -12.53
C LEU A 215 6.95 -31.22 -13.89
N ILE A 216 6.51 -32.45 -14.16
CA ILE A 216 6.78 -33.17 -15.42
C ILE A 216 5.95 -32.65 -16.60
N ASP A 217 4.88 -31.90 -16.33
CA ASP A 217 3.93 -31.39 -17.33
C ASP A 217 3.96 -29.85 -17.41
N MET A 218 4.94 -29.22 -16.75
CA MET A 218 4.99 -27.77 -16.62
C MET A 218 5.46 -27.12 -17.91
N ASP A 219 4.57 -26.33 -18.51
CA ASP A 219 4.91 -25.46 -19.62
C ASP A 219 5.77 -24.29 -19.12
N ILE A 220 6.94 -24.10 -19.75
CA ILE A 220 7.92 -23.10 -19.34
C ILE A 220 7.42 -21.67 -19.57
N GLU A 221 6.62 -21.43 -20.60
CA GLU A 221 6.09 -20.09 -20.88
C GLU A 221 5.03 -19.68 -19.86
N THR A 222 4.21 -20.64 -19.43
CA THR A 222 3.25 -20.44 -18.34
C THR A 222 3.96 -20.19 -17.01
N PHE A 223 5.05 -20.93 -16.73
CA PHE A 223 5.87 -20.67 -15.55
C PHE A 223 6.53 -19.28 -15.58
N ARG A 224 7.05 -18.85 -16.74
CA ARG A 224 7.63 -17.51 -16.92
C ARG A 224 6.63 -16.38 -16.64
N LYS A 225 5.36 -16.55 -17.01
CA LYS A 225 4.30 -15.59 -16.63
C LYS A 225 4.12 -15.51 -15.12
N LEU A 226 4.18 -16.66 -14.43
CA LEU A 226 4.14 -16.70 -12.97
C LEU A 226 5.33 -16.00 -12.34
N GLU A 227 6.54 -16.22 -12.85
CA GLU A 227 7.75 -15.55 -12.38
C GLU A 227 7.64 -14.03 -12.54
N LYS A 228 7.19 -13.59 -13.73
CA LYS A 228 7.02 -12.17 -14.04
C LYS A 228 6.07 -11.46 -13.06
N VAL A 229 4.95 -12.07 -12.70
CA VAL A 229 4.00 -11.48 -11.75
C VAL A 229 4.45 -11.67 -10.29
N ASN A 230 4.70 -12.91 -9.87
CA ASN A 230 4.88 -13.25 -8.46
C ASN A 230 6.27 -12.90 -7.93
N ILE A 231 7.31 -12.91 -8.77
CA ILE A 231 8.70 -12.63 -8.39
C ILE A 231 9.09 -11.22 -8.83
N GLU A 232 9.16 -11.00 -10.15
CA GLU A 232 9.65 -9.74 -10.71
C GLU A 232 8.73 -8.59 -10.27
N GLY A 233 7.41 -8.75 -10.36
CA GLY A 233 6.49 -7.71 -9.91
C GLY A 233 6.58 -7.39 -8.42
N ALA A 234 6.82 -8.40 -7.58
CA ALA A 234 7.08 -8.18 -6.15
C ALA A 234 8.39 -7.42 -5.94
N MET A 235 9.46 -7.81 -6.64
CA MET A 235 10.76 -7.14 -6.58
C MET A 235 10.68 -5.68 -7.03
N LEU A 236 10.05 -5.39 -8.16
CA LEU A 236 9.89 -4.04 -8.69
C LEU A 236 9.09 -3.16 -7.71
N THR A 237 7.99 -3.70 -7.17
CA THR A 237 7.16 -2.96 -6.21
C THR A 237 7.93 -2.68 -4.90
N LEU A 238 8.65 -3.67 -4.37
CA LEU A 238 9.50 -3.51 -3.17
C LEU A 238 10.63 -2.48 -3.39
N SER A 239 11.25 -2.52 -4.58
CA SER A 239 12.31 -1.58 -4.96
C SER A 239 11.77 -0.15 -5.05
N ALA A 240 10.62 0.04 -5.69
CA ALA A 240 9.96 1.34 -5.83
C ALA A 240 9.56 1.93 -4.47
N ILE A 241 8.93 1.14 -3.59
CA ILE A 241 8.52 1.65 -2.27
C ILE A 241 9.72 1.93 -1.37
N GLY A 242 10.80 1.14 -1.47
CA GLY A 242 12.03 1.37 -0.71
C GLY A 242 12.62 2.74 -1.04
N ARG A 243 12.73 3.08 -2.34
CA ARG A 243 13.16 4.42 -2.78
C ARG A 243 12.25 5.53 -2.25
N HIS A 244 10.93 5.31 -2.27
CA HIS A 244 9.96 6.26 -1.73
C HIS A 244 10.14 6.47 -0.22
N PHE A 245 10.25 5.40 0.56
CA PHE A 245 10.43 5.45 2.02
C PHE A 245 11.73 6.17 2.42
N ILE A 246 12.81 5.94 1.68
CA ILE A 246 14.08 6.67 1.87
C ILE A 246 13.90 8.17 1.58
N SER A 247 13.20 8.51 0.50
CA SER A 247 12.95 9.91 0.11
C SER A 247 12.07 10.66 1.13
N GLN A 248 11.00 10.04 1.61
CA GLN A 248 10.11 10.68 2.60
C GLN A 248 10.71 10.73 4.01
N GLY A 249 11.66 9.85 4.35
CA GLY A 249 12.43 9.96 5.60
C GLY A 249 11.67 9.75 6.91
N ILE A 250 10.44 9.20 6.87
CA ILE A 250 9.59 8.95 8.06
C ILE A 250 9.32 7.45 8.29
N GLY A 251 10.07 6.57 7.62
CA GLY A 251 9.90 5.12 7.68
C GLY A 251 8.66 4.62 6.92
N GLY A 252 8.17 3.44 7.29
CA GLY A 252 6.98 2.84 6.68
C GLY A 252 6.76 1.38 7.07
N ASP A 253 5.67 0.80 6.58
CA ASP A 253 5.33 -0.61 6.83
C ASP A 253 5.06 -1.33 5.49
N VAL A 254 5.71 -2.46 5.28
CA VAL A 254 5.46 -3.34 4.14
C VAL A 254 4.94 -4.68 4.64
N ILE A 255 3.83 -5.13 4.07
CA ILE A 255 3.26 -6.43 4.36
C ILE A 255 3.16 -7.22 3.06
N VAL A 256 3.91 -8.31 2.98
CA VAL A 256 3.88 -9.21 1.82
C VAL A 256 2.87 -10.32 2.08
N ILE A 257 1.86 -10.43 1.23
CA ILE A 257 0.92 -11.56 1.28
C ILE A 257 1.61 -12.77 0.67
N SER A 258 2.11 -13.62 1.56
CA SER A 258 2.75 -14.88 1.26
C SER A 258 1.69 -15.98 1.10
N THR A 259 1.98 -17.20 1.54
CA THR A 259 1.07 -18.35 1.47
C THR A 259 1.56 -19.45 2.39
N LYS A 260 0.65 -20.28 2.88
CA LYS A 260 1.02 -21.54 3.56
C LYS A 260 1.91 -22.45 2.72
N ASN A 261 1.93 -22.30 1.39
CA ASN A 261 2.76 -23.13 0.50
C ASN A 261 4.27 -22.88 0.65
N VAL A 262 4.68 -21.81 1.33
CA VAL A 262 6.11 -21.58 1.64
C VAL A 262 6.63 -22.64 2.62
N PRO A 263 6.03 -22.84 3.81
CA PRO A 263 6.41 -23.94 4.69
C PRO A 263 5.80 -25.30 4.29
N SER A 264 4.65 -25.32 3.60
CA SER A 264 3.88 -26.54 3.31
C SER A 264 3.36 -26.59 1.87
N PRO A 265 4.25 -26.82 0.87
CA PRO A 265 3.84 -26.91 -0.53
C PRO A 265 2.98 -28.15 -0.80
N GLY A 266 2.16 -28.09 -1.86
CA GLY A 266 1.33 -29.21 -2.31
C GLY A 266 1.74 -29.73 -3.69
N ALA A 267 1.56 -31.04 -3.92
CA ALA A 267 1.69 -31.61 -5.25
C ALA A 267 0.73 -30.92 -6.25
N GLY A 268 1.21 -30.72 -7.48
CA GLY A 268 0.49 -29.97 -8.52
C GLY A 268 0.51 -28.44 -8.33
N PHE A 269 1.20 -27.93 -7.31
CA PHE A 269 1.34 -26.50 -7.01
C PHE A 269 2.81 -26.04 -7.02
N GLY A 270 3.70 -26.82 -7.65
CA GLY A 270 5.15 -26.62 -7.58
C GLY A 270 5.59 -25.23 -8.05
N GLY A 271 5.17 -24.80 -9.25
CA GLY A 271 5.57 -23.51 -9.79
C GLY A 271 5.01 -22.32 -9.01
N TYR A 272 3.74 -22.38 -8.60
CA TYR A 272 3.17 -21.36 -7.71
C TYR A 272 3.91 -21.31 -6.36
N SER A 273 4.18 -22.47 -5.75
CA SER A 273 4.86 -22.54 -4.45
C SER A 273 6.28 -21.99 -4.54
N ALA A 274 7.03 -22.34 -5.60
CA ALA A 274 8.38 -21.83 -5.85
C ALA A 274 8.38 -20.31 -6.03
N THR A 275 7.52 -19.77 -6.88
CA THR A 275 7.46 -18.32 -7.11
C THR A 275 6.99 -17.55 -5.88
N LYS A 276 6.04 -18.07 -5.10
CA LYS A 276 5.64 -17.43 -3.82
C LYS A 276 6.69 -17.58 -2.72
N ALA A 277 7.50 -18.63 -2.71
CA ALA A 277 8.66 -18.75 -1.83
C ALA A 277 9.73 -17.70 -2.18
N ALA A 278 9.99 -17.46 -3.47
CA ALA A 278 10.87 -16.38 -3.91
C ALA A 278 10.33 -14.99 -3.50
N CYS A 279 9.04 -14.72 -3.73
CA CYS A 279 8.35 -13.51 -3.26
C CYS A 279 8.49 -13.30 -1.74
N HIS A 280 8.26 -14.36 -0.96
CA HIS A 280 8.43 -14.33 0.49
C HIS A 280 9.87 -14.01 0.89
N GLN A 281 10.85 -14.64 0.22
CA GLN A 281 12.26 -14.40 0.48
C GLN A 281 12.69 -12.97 0.13
N LEU A 282 12.16 -12.39 -0.94
CA LEU A 282 12.35 -10.97 -1.26
C LEU A 282 11.83 -10.07 -0.13
N GLY A 283 10.67 -10.40 0.46
CA GLY A 283 10.17 -9.71 1.65
C GLY A 283 11.13 -9.78 2.85
N ARG A 284 11.73 -10.96 3.10
CA ARG A 284 12.76 -11.13 4.15
C ARG A 284 14.03 -10.35 3.87
N ILE A 285 14.47 -10.26 2.62
CA ILE A 285 15.62 -9.43 2.25
C ILE A 285 15.30 -7.94 2.45
N ALA A 286 14.12 -7.49 2.00
CA ALA A 286 13.67 -6.13 2.21
C ALA A 286 13.58 -5.76 3.70
N SER A 287 13.24 -6.70 4.58
CA SER A 287 13.22 -6.45 6.03
C SER A 287 14.62 -6.17 6.60
N LEU A 288 15.67 -6.75 6.01
CA LEU A 288 17.06 -6.50 6.42
C LEU A 288 17.57 -5.18 5.84
N GLU A 289 17.31 -4.93 4.56
CA GLU A 289 17.84 -3.77 3.84
C GLU A 289 17.19 -2.45 4.27
N LEU A 290 15.88 -2.48 4.53
CA LEU A 290 15.10 -1.26 4.81
C LEU A 290 14.99 -0.91 6.30
N ALA A 291 15.39 -1.80 7.21
CA ALA A 291 15.31 -1.57 8.65
C ALA A 291 16.05 -0.30 9.10
N GLN A 292 17.21 -0.01 8.49
CA GLN A 292 18.00 1.19 8.80
C GLN A 292 17.25 2.51 8.49
N TYR A 293 16.20 2.46 7.66
CA TYR A 293 15.38 3.61 7.29
C TYR A 293 14.05 3.65 8.08
N GLY A 294 13.93 2.88 9.16
CA GLY A 294 12.71 2.82 9.97
C GLY A 294 11.53 2.11 9.28
N VAL A 295 11.82 1.25 8.30
CA VAL A 295 10.82 0.47 7.58
C VAL A 295 10.71 -0.94 8.15
N ARG A 296 9.49 -1.35 8.50
CA ARG A 296 9.19 -2.73 8.93
C ARG A 296 8.66 -3.52 7.74
N VAL A 297 9.17 -4.73 7.51
CA VAL A 297 8.68 -5.60 6.43
C VAL A 297 8.32 -6.95 7.01
N ASN A 298 7.07 -7.37 6.88
CA ASN A 298 6.57 -8.63 7.44
C ASN A 298 5.74 -9.40 6.41
N MET A 299 5.47 -10.68 6.70
CA MET A 299 4.72 -11.57 5.82
C MET A 299 3.45 -12.06 6.50
N VAL A 300 2.39 -12.21 5.72
CA VAL A 300 1.15 -12.89 6.14
C VAL A 300 0.96 -14.12 5.26
N ALA A 301 0.81 -15.30 5.85
CA ALA A 301 0.74 -16.57 5.13
C ALA A 301 -0.67 -17.19 5.23
N PRO A 302 -1.60 -16.80 4.34
CA PRO A 302 -2.95 -17.35 4.34
C PRO A 302 -3.02 -18.77 3.74
N ASP A 303 -4.05 -19.51 4.14
CA ASP A 303 -4.57 -20.70 3.45
C ASP A 303 -6.05 -20.53 3.11
N ALA A 304 -6.47 -21.15 2.00
CA ALA A 304 -7.88 -21.44 1.72
C ALA A 304 -8.88 -20.26 1.87
N VAL A 305 -8.48 -19.05 1.43
CA VAL A 305 -9.39 -17.89 1.38
C VAL A 305 -10.22 -17.92 0.10
N PHE A 306 -11.46 -18.39 0.18
CA PHE A 306 -12.36 -18.51 -0.97
C PHE A 306 -13.04 -17.20 -1.36
N GLU A 307 -13.40 -16.38 -0.38
CA GLU A 307 -14.20 -15.16 -0.57
C GLU A 307 -14.08 -14.17 0.59
N GLN A 308 -14.49 -12.93 0.34
CA GLN A 308 -14.79 -11.92 1.35
C GLN A 308 -15.90 -11.01 0.83
N GLY A 309 -17.01 -10.90 1.57
CA GLY A 309 -18.20 -10.23 1.05
C GLY A 309 -18.66 -10.87 -0.26
N LYS A 310 -18.91 -10.07 -1.30
CA LYS A 310 -19.25 -10.57 -2.64
C LYS A 310 -18.02 -10.94 -3.50
N TYR A 311 -16.81 -10.65 -3.03
CA TYR A 311 -15.59 -10.86 -3.80
C TYR A 311 -15.09 -12.29 -3.64
N LYS A 312 -15.06 -13.02 -4.75
CA LYS A 312 -14.45 -14.34 -4.85
C LYS A 312 -12.94 -14.24 -5.04
N SER A 313 -12.22 -15.27 -4.64
CA SER A 313 -10.78 -15.38 -4.85
C SER A 313 -10.50 -15.79 -6.29
N GLY A 314 -9.69 -15.00 -7.01
CA GLY A 314 -9.27 -15.34 -8.38
C GLY A 314 -8.56 -16.69 -8.44
N LEU A 315 -7.75 -17.01 -7.42
CA LEU A 315 -7.11 -18.31 -7.30
C LEU A 315 -8.13 -19.44 -7.24
N TRP A 316 -9.19 -19.33 -6.43
CA TRP A 316 -10.20 -20.39 -6.30
C TRP A 316 -11.17 -20.45 -7.47
N GLN A 317 -11.38 -19.34 -8.18
CA GLN A 317 -12.11 -19.36 -9.45
C GLN A 317 -11.38 -20.19 -10.51
N GLU A 318 -10.05 -20.12 -10.54
CA GLU A 318 -9.23 -20.86 -11.49
C GLU A 318 -9.08 -22.34 -11.09
N ILE A 319 -8.74 -22.62 -9.83
CA ILE A 319 -8.37 -23.98 -9.41
C ILE A 319 -9.53 -24.78 -8.79
N GLY A 320 -10.58 -24.09 -8.33
CA GLY A 320 -11.71 -24.68 -7.63
C GLY A 320 -12.41 -25.77 -8.46
N PRO A 321 -12.76 -25.51 -9.74
CA PRO A 321 -13.42 -26.49 -10.60
C PRO A 321 -12.69 -27.84 -10.69
N ASP A 322 -11.38 -27.83 -10.91
CA ASP A 322 -10.60 -29.06 -11.01
C ASP A 322 -10.51 -29.79 -9.66
N ARG A 323 -10.39 -29.04 -8.55
CA ARG A 323 -10.36 -29.65 -7.21
C ARG A 323 -11.71 -30.24 -6.80
N MET A 324 -12.82 -29.59 -7.18
CA MET A 324 -14.18 -30.12 -7.05
C MET A 324 -14.32 -31.44 -7.81
N LYS A 325 -13.97 -31.45 -9.10
CA LYS A 325 -14.02 -32.64 -9.96
C LYS A 325 -13.15 -33.79 -9.43
N ALA A 326 -11.91 -33.51 -9.05
CA ALA A 326 -10.98 -34.53 -8.55
C ALA A 326 -11.40 -35.17 -7.23
N ARG A 327 -12.32 -34.55 -6.48
CA ARG A 327 -12.80 -35.03 -5.17
C ARG A 327 -14.27 -35.43 -5.15
N GLY A 328 -14.99 -35.21 -6.26
CA GLY A 328 -16.44 -35.37 -6.30
C GLY A 328 -17.17 -34.46 -5.30
N LEU A 329 -16.69 -33.22 -5.13
CA LEU A 329 -17.25 -32.22 -4.21
C LEU A 329 -17.89 -31.07 -5.00
N ASP A 330 -18.96 -30.49 -4.47
CA ASP A 330 -19.41 -29.16 -4.88
C ASP A 330 -18.60 -28.03 -4.21
N GLU A 331 -18.93 -26.76 -4.50
CA GLU A 331 -18.19 -25.61 -3.96
C GLU A 331 -18.26 -25.55 -2.43
N LYS A 332 -19.43 -25.84 -1.86
CA LYS A 332 -19.64 -25.79 -0.40
C LYS A 332 -18.86 -26.89 0.29
N GLN A 333 -18.96 -28.12 -0.23
CA GLN A 333 -18.23 -29.28 0.26
C GLN A 333 -16.72 -29.09 0.10
N LEU A 334 -16.26 -28.42 -0.96
CA LEU A 334 -14.85 -28.07 -1.11
C LEU A 334 -14.41 -27.11 0.00
N GLN A 335 -15.17 -26.05 0.28
CA GLN A 335 -14.85 -25.13 1.39
C GLN A 335 -14.82 -25.85 2.75
N GLU A 336 -15.83 -26.69 3.02
CA GLU A 336 -15.88 -27.53 4.22
C GLU A 336 -14.68 -28.48 4.32
N TYR A 337 -14.23 -29.04 3.21
CA TYR A 337 -13.03 -29.88 3.17
C TYR A 337 -11.77 -29.12 3.62
N TYR A 338 -11.54 -27.89 3.13
CA TYR A 338 -10.37 -27.10 3.58
C TYR A 338 -10.49 -26.63 5.02
N GLN A 339 -11.69 -26.25 5.45
CA GLN A 339 -11.96 -25.94 6.85
C GLN A 339 -11.64 -27.14 7.74
N ASN A 340 -12.07 -28.34 7.35
CA ASN A 340 -11.84 -29.57 8.10
C ASN A 340 -10.38 -30.03 8.11
N ARG A 341 -9.53 -29.51 7.22
CA ARG A 341 -8.09 -29.82 7.19
C ARG A 341 -7.30 -29.12 8.29
N ASN A 342 -7.71 -27.91 8.69
CA ASN A 342 -7.00 -27.16 9.73
C ASN A 342 -7.39 -27.62 11.15
N LEU A 343 -6.56 -27.32 12.14
CA LEU A 343 -6.75 -27.78 13.53
C LEU A 343 -7.96 -27.15 14.21
N LEU A 344 -8.22 -25.87 13.94
CA LEU A 344 -9.32 -25.12 14.56
C LEU A 344 -10.68 -25.40 13.91
N LYS A 345 -10.71 -26.14 12.79
CA LYS A 345 -11.90 -26.31 11.95
C LYS A 345 -12.54 -24.96 11.59
N ALA A 346 -11.70 -23.95 11.35
CA ALA A 346 -12.12 -22.58 11.15
C ALA A 346 -12.15 -22.20 9.66
N LYS A 347 -13.15 -21.41 9.26
CA LYS A 347 -13.16 -20.76 7.94
C LYS A 347 -12.13 -19.63 7.94
N VAL A 348 -11.29 -19.58 6.91
CA VAL A 348 -10.35 -18.48 6.68
C VAL A 348 -10.94 -17.53 5.64
N THR A 349 -10.90 -16.22 5.91
CA THR A 349 -11.55 -15.19 5.09
C THR A 349 -10.59 -14.03 4.84
N GLY A 350 -10.92 -13.17 3.87
CA GLY A 350 -10.15 -11.94 3.63
C GLY A 350 -10.08 -11.04 4.87
N ARG A 351 -11.12 -11.04 5.72
CA ARG A 351 -11.12 -10.34 7.01
C ARG A 351 -10.05 -10.87 7.97
N HIS A 352 -9.87 -12.18 8.06
CA HIS A 352 -8.80 -12.73 8.91
C HIS A 352 -7.41 -12.33 8.41
N VAL A 353 -7.21 -12.26 7.09
CA VAL A 353 -5.96 -11.77 6.50
C VAL A 353 -5.76 -10.28 6.82
N ALA A 354 -6.82 -9.47 6.71
CA ALA A 354 -6.79 -8.06 7.08
C ALA A 354 -6.38 -7.85 8.55
N ASN A 355 -6.89 -8.67 9.48
CA ASN A 355 -6.50 -8.56 10.88
C ASN A 355 -5.01 -8.82 11.10
N ALA A 356 -4.40 -9.76 10.37
CA ALA A 356 -2.95 -9.99 10.43
C ALA A 356 -2.14 -8.85 9.79
N VAL A 357 -2.64 -8.25 8.70
CA VAL A 357 -2.04 -7.04 8.12
C VAL A 357 -2.10 -5.89 9.13
N LEU A 358 -3.25 -5.69 9.77
CA LEU A 358 -3.45 -4.64 10.78
C LEU A 358 -2.57 -4.85 12.01
N PHE A 359 -2.36 -6.08 12.46
CA PHE A 359 -1.43 -6.37 13.56
C PHE A 359 -0.02 -5.78 13.29
N PHE A 360 0.49 -5.95 12.07
CA PHE A 360 1.77 -5.33 11.69
C PHE A 360 1.66 -3.82 11.47
N ALA A 361 0.67 -3.36 10.71
CA ALA A 361 0.53 -1.96 10.35
C ALA A 361 0.26 -1.03 11.56
N THR A 362 -0.38 -1.56 12.60
CA THR A 362 -0.63 -0.87 13.89
C THR A 362 0.52 -1.00 14.88
N ARG A 363 1.62 -1.66 14.49
CA ARG A 363 2.89 -1.70 15.22
C ARG A 363 2.76 -2.16 16.68
N GLN A 364 1.87 -3.12 16.95
CA GLN A 364 1.59 -3.62 18.31
C GLN A 364 2.77 -4.32 19.00
N THR A 365 3.85 -4.58 18.27
CA THR A 365 5.05 -5.24 18.78
C THR A 365 6.28 -4.82 17.94
N PRO A 366 7.49 -4.73 18.53
CA PRO A 366 8.71 -4.37 17.81
C PRO A 366 9.19 -5.53 16.91
N THR A 367 8.50 -5.75 15.79
CA THR A 367 8.73 -6.90 14.89
C THR A 367 8.95 -6.48 13.44
N THR A 368 9.95 -7.10 12.80
CA THR A 368 10.21 -7.05 11.35
C THR A 368 10.77 -8.41 10.90
N GLY A 369 10.53 -8.80 9.65
CA GLY A 369 10.94 -10.08 9.08
C GLY A 369 10.12 -11.30 9.54
N ALA A 370 9.03 -11.08 10.28
CA ALA A 370 8.19 -12.14 10.80
C ALA A 370 7.14 -12.59 9.79
N THR A 371 6.68 -13.84 9.94
CA THR A 371 5.54 -14.38 9.20
C THR A 371 4.43 -14.75 10.15
N ILE A 372 3.20 -14.29 9.90
CA ILE A 372 2.02 -14.73 10.65
C ILE A 372 1.19 -15.68 9.77
N PRO A 373 0.96 -16.94 10.21
CA PRO A 373 0.04 -17.83 9.52
C PRO A 373 -1.43 -17.39 9.72
N VAL A 374 -2.22 -17.48 8.66
CA VAL A 374 -3.67 -17.22 8.68
C VAL A 374 -4.35 -18.41 8.02
N ASP A 375 -4.36 -19.55 8.72
CA ASP A 375 -4.64 -20.86 8.12
C ASP A 375 -5.50 -21.80 9.01
N GLY A 376 -5.91 -21.35 10.19
CA GLY A 376 -6.62 -22.18 11.17
C GLY A 376 -5.74 -23.25 11.83
N GLY A 377 -4.41 -23.13 11.69
CA GLY A 377 -3.41 -24.07 12.17
C GLY A 377 -3.31 -25.32 11.32
N LEU A 378 -2.75 -25.25 10.11
CA LEU A 378 -2.48 -26.46 9.33
C LEU A 378 -1.40 -27.31 10.01
N PRO A 379 -1.64 -28.62 10.25
CA PRO A 379 -0.64 -29.50 10.86
C PRO A 379 0.67 -29.56 10.06
N ASP A 380 0.54 -29.67 8.73
CA ASP A 380 1.65 -29.90 7.80
C ASP A 380 2.51 -28.64 7.53
N ALA A 381 2.22 -27.51 8.19
CA ALA A 381 2.94 -26.25 8.04
C ALA A 381 3.85 -25.91 9.24
N THR A 382 4.12 -26.88 10.11
CA THR A 382 4.97 -26.72 11.30
C THR A 382 6.47 -26.82 10.96
N PRO A 383 7.37 -26.01 11.55
CA PRO A 383 7.11 -24.86 12.43
C PRO A 383 6.48 -23.70 11.66
N ARG A 384 5.46 -23.09 12.26
CA ARG A 384 4.66 -22.01 11.69
C ARG A 384 4.89 -20.71 12.41
#